data_AF-A0A9E5MH87-F1
#
_entry.id   AF-A0A9E5MH87-F1
#
_cell.length_a   1.000
_cell.length_b   1.000
_cell.length_c   1.000
_cell.angle_alpha   90.00
_cell.angle_beta   90.00
_cell.angle_gamma   90.00
#
_symmetry.space_group_name_H-M   'P 1'
#
loop_
_entity.id
_entity.type
_entity.pdbx_description
1 polymer ?
#
loop_
_entity_poly.entity_id
_entity_poly.type
_entity_poly.pdbx_seq_one_letter_code
_entity_poly.pdbx_strand_id
1 'polypeptide(L)'
;IAHLAQDPGLLRAFNEGLDIHRATAAQVFGVKLADVTSEQRSKAKMVSYGLAYGMEAYGLSQRLAIDVGEAKEILDAYFSAFPKVRKYMDETVENARKHGHTTTLFGRRRQIEGFGGNRNVDAAAARMAMNAGIQGLAADIFKIALVAIDRKLEAGGFASRIVLQVHDEVILEVPAEEKGTVGPLALEAMQGAARLDVPLVVNASWGRSWAGAKVA
;
A
#
# COMPACT_ATOMS: atom_id res chain seq x y z
N ILE A 1 -2.09 3.76 -3.22
CA ILE A 1 -1.54 4.36 -4.47
C ILE A 1 -2.64 4.66 -5.47
N ALA A 2 -3.48 3.69 -5.88
CA ALA A 2 -4.55 3.92 -6.86
C ALA A 2 -5.43 5.15 -6.55
N HIS A 3 -5.92 5.26 -5.31
CA HIS A 3 -6.66 6.43 -4.83
C HIS A 3 -5.85 7.75 -4.85
N LEU A 4 -4.57 7.72 -4.53
CA LEU A 4 -3.74 8.93 -4.50
C LEU A 4 -3.39 9.42 -5.91
N ALA A 5 -3.05 8.49 -6.80
CA ALA A 5 -2.66 8.78 -8.17
C ALA A 5 -3.86 8.99 -9.11
N GLN A 6 -5.05 8.51 -8.75
CA GLN A 6 -6.25 8.54 -9.60
C GLN A 6 -6.05 7.89 -10.98
N ASP A 7 -5.13 6.92 -11.06
CA ASP A 7 -4.77 6.25 -12.31
C ASP A 7 -5.90 5.31 -12.75
N PRO A 8 -6.51 5.52 -13.94
CA PRO A 8 -7.68 4.74 -14.37
C PRO A 8 -7.40 3.25 -14.46
N GLY A 9 -6.18 2.86 -14.87
CA GLY A 9 -5.79 1.45 -14.99
C GLY A 9 -5.74 0.76 -13.63
N LEU A 10 -5.12 1.41 -12.64
CA LEU A 10 -5.07 0.90 -11.27
C LEU A 10 -6.46 0.90 -10.62
N LEU A 11 -7.21 2.00 -10.72
CA LEU A 11 -8.56 2.11 -10.16
C LEU A 11 -9.46 0.98 -10.68
N ARG A 12 -9.45 0.76 -12.00
CA ARG A 12 -10.21 -0.32 -12.63
C ARG A 12 -9.77 -1.69 -12.11
N ALA A 13 -8.47 -1.98 -12.09
CA ALA A 13 -7.97 -3.29 -11.65
C ALA A 13 -8.38 -3.62 -10.20
N PHE A 14 -8.34 -2.64 -9.30
CA PHE A 14 -8.80 -2.83 -7.92
C PHE A 14 -10.33 -3.00 -7.83
N ASN A 15 -11.10 -2.18 -8.54
CA ASN A 15 -12.56 -2.24 -8.50
C ASN A 15 -13.13 -3.51 -9.16
N GLU A 16 -12.44 -4.07 -10.16
CA GLU A 16 -12.78 -5.36 -10.78
C GLU A 16 -12.30 -6.57 -9.97
N GLY A 17 -11.62 -6.36 -8.82
CA GLY A 17 -11.11 -7.44 -7.98
C GLY A 17 -9.99 -8.26 -8.64
N LEU A 18 -9.28 -7.69 -9.62
CA LEU A 18 -8.20 -8.38 -10.31
C LEU A 18 -6.97 -8.50 -9.41
N ASP A 19 -6.17 -9.54 -9.64
CA ASP A 19 -4.82 -9.60 -9.07
C ASP A 19 -3.99 -8.44 -9.62
N ILE A 20 -3.76 -7.41 -8.79
CA ILE A 20 -3.10 -6.18 -9.20
C ILE A 20 -1.70 -6.42 -9.75
N HIS A 21 -0.98 -7.44 -9.26
CA HIS A 21 0.37 -7.74 -9.72
C HIS A 21 0.34 -8.45 -11.07
N ARG A 22 -0.65 -9.31 -11.33
CA ARG A 22 -0.87 -9.87 -12.66
C ARG A 22 -1.34 -8.79 -13.64
N ALA A 23 -2.24 -7.91 -13.24
CA ALA A 23 -2.69 -6.80 -14.08
C ALA A 23 -1.54 -5.85 -14.43
N THR A 24 -0.69 -5.53 -13.45
CA THR A 24 0.54 -4.75 -13.65
C THR A 24 1.50 -5.47 -14.61
N ALA A 25 1.77 -6.76 -14.38
CA ALA A 25 2.63 -7.56 -15.26
C ALA A 25 2.09 -7.62 -16.71
N ALA A 26 0.79 -7.84 -16.90
CA ALA A 26 0.17 -7.88 -18.22
C ALA A 26 0.44 -6.58 -19.01
N GLN A 27 0.30 -5.43 -18.35
CA GLN A 27 0.57 -4.13 -18.95
C GLN A 27 2.06 -3.89 -19.19
N VAL A 28 2.92 -4.17 -18.19
CA VAL A 28 4.36 -3.93 -18.26
C VAL A 28 5.04 -4.81 -19.32
N PHE A 29 4.66 -6.08 -19.41
CA PHE A 29 5.25 -7.04 -20.35
C PHE A 29 4.48 -7.17 -21.68
N GLY A 30 3.38 -6.44 -21.85
CA GLY A 30 2.58 -6.46 -23.08
C GLY A 30 1.93 -7.82 -23.38
N VAL A 31 1.57 -8.59 -22.35
CA VAL A 31 0.95 -9.92 -22.48
C VAL A 31 -0.49 -9.92 -21.99
N LYS A 32 -1.31 -10.90 -22.39
CA LYS A 32 -2.66 -11.02 -21.84
C LYS A 32 -2.59 -11.42 -20.36
N LEU A 33 -3.59 -11.03 -19.57
CA LEU A 33 -3.66 -11.34 -18.13
C LEU A 33 -3.55 -12.85 -17.84
N ALA A 34 -4.15 -13.67 -18.71
CA ALA A 34 -4.11 -15.13 -18.62
C ALA A 34 -2.70 -15.70 -18.87
N ASP A 35 -1.91 -15.02 -19.71
CA ASP A 35 -0.57 -15.46 -20.14
C ASP A 35 0.54 -14.98 -19.18
N VAL A 36 0.18 -14.23 -18.13
CA VAL A 36 1.15 -13.77 -17.12
C VAL A 36 1.73 -14.94 -16.35
N THR A 37 3.06 -15.08 -16.40
CA THR A 37 3.78 -16.10 -15.64
C THR A 37 3.93 -15.72 -14.16
N SER A 38 4.18 -16.71 -13.29
CA SER A 38 4.46 -16.46 -11.87
C SER A 38 5.68 -15.56 -11.66
N GLU A 39 6.69 -15.70 -12.52
CA GLU A 39 7.89 -14.86 -12.50
C GLU A 39 7.56 -13.40 -12.85
N GLN A 40 6.81 -13.17 -13.94
CA GLN A 40 6.35 -11.83 -14.33
C GLN A 40 5.52 -11.18 -13.23
N ARG A 41 4.59 -11.94 -12.62
CA ARG A 41 3.81 -11.47 -11.47
C ARG A 41 4.71 -11.08 -10.29
N SER A 42 5.73 -11.88 -9.99
CA SER A 42 6.69 -11.60 -8.91
C SER A 42 7.50 -10.33 -9.19
N LYS A 43 8.00 -10.17 -10.43
CA LYS A 43 8.69 -8.94 -10.89
C LYS A 43 7.79 -7.71 -10.76
N ALA A 44 6.56 -7.76 -11.26
CA ALA A 44 5.58 -6.68 -11.15
C ALA A 44 5.22 -6.34 -9.69
N LYS A 45 5.14 -7.36 -8.82
CA LYS A 45 4.98 -7.18 -7.37
C LYS A 45 6.13 -6.37 -6.80
N MET A 46 7.37 -6.76 -7.07
CA MET A 46 8.56 -6.07 -6.58
C MET A 46 8.66 -4.63 -7.08
N VAL A 47 8.32 -4.38 -8.35
CA VAL A 47 8.22 -3.02 -8.92
C VAL A 47 7.18 -2.18 -8.17
N SER A 48 5.96 -2.71 -8.01
CA SER A 48 4.87 -2.02 -7.31
C SER A 48 5.26 -1.63 -5.88
N TYR A 49 5.89 -2.55 -5.14
CA TYR A 49 6.40 -2.24 -3.81
C TYR A 49 7.56 -1.25 -3.85
N GLY A 50 8.54 -1.44 -4.74
CA GLY A 50 9.67 -0.51 -4.91
C GLY A 50 9.21 0.92 -5.13
N LEU A 51 8.21 1.12 -6.00
CA LEU A 51 7.63 2.43 -6.28
C LEU A 51 6.94 3.05 -5.06
N ALA A 52 6.28 2.26 -4.22
CA ALA A 52 5.72 2.75 -2.94
C ALA A 52 6.80 3.33 -1.99
N TYR A 53 8.07 2.98 -2.20
CA TYR A 53 9.23 3.50 -1.47
C TYR A 53 10.04 4.55 -2.25
N GLY A 54 9.56 5.01 -3.41
CA GLY A 54 10.30 5.95 -4.26
C GLY A 54 11.57 5.33 -4.86
N MET A 55 11.57 4.02 -5.11
CA MET A 55 12.75 3.33 -5.65
C MET A 55 13.05 3.74 -7.08
N GLU A 56 14.31 4.11 -7.32
CA GLU A 56 14.87 4.39 -8.65
C GLU A 56 15.43 3.12 -9.29
N ALA A 57 15.77 3.18 -10.59
CA ALA A 57 16.23 2.03 -11.37
C ALA A 57 17.39 1.26 -10.72
N TYR A 58 18.36 1.96 -10.12
CA TYR A 58 19.46 1.32 -9.41
C TYR A 58 18.97 0.50 -8.19
N GLY A 59 18.09 1.08 -7.37
CA GLY A 59 17.54 0.36 -6.22
C GLY A 59 16.70 -0.84 -6.65
N LEU A 60 15.98 -0.72 -7.76
CA LEU A 60 15.19 -1.80 -8.33
C LEU A 60 16.08 -2.92 -8.88
N SER A 61 17.19 -2.58 -9.54
CA SER A 61 18.13 -3.57 -10.07
C SER A 61 18.73 -4.44 -8.97
N GLN A 62 19.09 -3.84 -7.82
CA GLN A 62 19.57 -4.59 -6.66
C GLN A 62 18.51 -5.53 -6.08
N ARG A 63 17.25 -5.10 -6.01
CA ARG A 63 16.15 -5.95 -5.51
C ARG A 63 15.80 -7.11 -6.45
N LEU A 64 15.84 -6.85 -7.75
CA LEU A 64 15.51 -7.83 -8.78
C LEU A 64 16.70 -8.71 -9.17
N ALA A 65 17.92 -8.38 -8.72
CA ALA A 65 19.17 -8.99 -9.14
C ALA A 65 19.33 -8.98 -10.68
N ILE A 66 19.03 -7.84 -11.30
CA ILE A 66 19.15 -7.60 -12.75
C ILE A 66 20.05 -6.39 -13.04
N ASP A 67 20.35 -6.16 -14.32
CA ASP A 67 21.10 -4.97 -14.74
C ASP A 67 20.27 -3.67 -14.54
N VAL A 68 20.97 -2.55 -14.33
CA VAL A 68 20.33 -1.23 -14.15
C VAL A 68 19.55 -0.80 -15.39
N GLY A 69 20.02 -1.14 -16.59
CA GLY A 69 19.32 -0.90 -17.85
C GLY A 69 17.98 -1.62 -17.92
N GLU A 70 17.96 -2.92 -17.61
CA GLU A 70 16.72 -3.71 -17.57
C GLU A 70 15.75 -3.18 -16.50
N ALA A 71 16.26 -2.83 -15.31
CA ALA A 71 15.44 -2.24 -14.26
C ALA A 71 14.82 -0.90 -14.69
N LYS A 72 15.56 -0.09 -15.46
CA LYS A 72 15.07 1.17 -16.02
C LYS A 72 13.95 0.91 -17.04
N GLU A 73 14.13 -0.03 -17.96
CA GLU A 73 13.10 -0.39 -18.95
C GLU A 73 11.80 -0.83 -18.28
N ILE A 74 11.89 -1.65 -17.23
CA ILE A 74 10.73 -2.10 -16.45
C ILE A 74 10.03 -0.92 -15.76
N LEU A 75 10.79 0.02 -15.18
CA LEU A 75 10.27 1.23 -14.55
C LEU A 75 9.58 2.14 -15.56
N ASP A 76 10.20 2.35 -16.72
CA ASP A 76 9.65 3.19 -17.79
C ASP A 76 8.37 2.56 -18.38
N ALA A 77 8.35 1.24 -18.57
CA ALA A 77 7.15 0.50 -18.98
C ALA A 77 6.02 0.61 -17.94
N TYR A 78 6.34 0.52 -16.64
CA TYR A 78 5.37 0.73 -15.57
C TYR A 78 4.76 2.14 -15.63
N PHE A 79 5.59 3.18 -15.74
CA PHE A 79 5.09 4.55 -15.80
C PHE A 79 4.37 4.86 -17.11
N SER A 80 4.70 4.18 -18.21
CA SER A 80 3.91 4.25 -19.44
C SER A 80 2.53 3.61 -19.28
N ALA A 81 2.43 2.52 -18.53
CA ALA A 81 1.17 1.85 -18.23
C ALA A 81 0.31 2.64 -17.21
N PHE A 82 0.96 3.31 -16.25
CA PHE A 82 0.32 4.04 -15.15
C PHE A 82 0.83 5.49 -15.06
N PRO A 83 0.57 6.34 -16.08
CA PRO A 83 1.17 7.66 -16.19
C PRO A 83 0.78 8.60 -15.05
N LYS A 84 -0.41 8.42 -14.46
CA LYS A 84 -0.81 9.27 -13.33
C LYS A 84 -0.07 8.93 -12.04
N VAL A 85 0.50 7.72 -11.91
CA VAL A 85 1.36 7.37 -10.77
C VAL A 85 2.63 8.22 -10.80
N ARG A 86 3.29 8.33 -11.96
CA ARG A 86 4.46 9.20 -12.12
C ARG A 86 4.11 10.65 -11.78
N LYS A 87 3.02 11.16 -12.38
CA LYS A 87 2.54 12.52 -12.11
C LYS A 87 2.33 12.78 -10.62
N TYR A 88 1.64 11.88 -9.92
CA TYR A 88 1.43 12.00 -8.47
C TYR A 88 2.75 12.01 -7.68
N MET A 89 3.71 11.16 -8.04
CA MET A 89 5.01 11.11 -7.37
C MET A 89 5.79 12.42 -7.57
N ASP A 90 5.82 12.93 -8.80
CA ASP A 90 6.50 14.20 -9.14
C ASP A 90 5.84 15.40 -8.41
N GLU A 91 4.51 15.48 -8.44
CA GLU A 91 3.74 16.52 -7.73
C GLU A 91 3.95 16.46 -6.22
N THR A 92 4.06 15.26 -5.64
CA THR A 92 4.33 15.09 -4.20
C THR A 92 5.70 15.65 -3.83
N VAL A 93 6.72 15.40 -4.66
CA VAL A 93 8.08 15.92 -4.44
C VAL A 93 8.13 17.43 -4.58
N GLU A 94 7.50 17.98 -5.62
CA GLU A 94 7.42 19.43 -5.84
C GLU A 94 6.71 20.13 -4.68
N ASN A 95 5.59 19.57 -4.23
CA ASN A 95 4.83 20.07 -3.10
C ASN A 95 5.67 20.07 -1.80
N ALA A 96 6.40 18.99 -1.54
CA ALA A 96 7.30 18.89 -0.40
C ALA A 96 8.46 19.89 -0.48
N ARG A 97 9.03 20.10 -1.67
CA ARG A 97 10.08 21.11 -1.91
C ARG A 97 9.60 22.53 -1.65
N LYS A 98 8.35 22.84 -2.03
CA LYS A 98 7.75 24.16 -1.85
C LYS A 98 7.33 24.46 -0.42
N HIS A 99 6.76 23.49 0.29
CA HIS A 99 6.16 23.69 1.61
C HIS A 99 6.98 23.12 2.77
N GLY A 100 8.07 22.40 2.49
CA GLY A 100 8.93 21.76 3.49
C GLY A 100 8.32 20.52 4.16
N HIS A 101 7.15 20.04 3.72
CA HIS A 101 6.48 18.88 4.32
C HIS A 101 5.51 18.20 3.35
N THR A 102 5.19 16.93 3.63
CA THR A 102 4.05 16.20 3.04
C THR A 102 2.88 16.15 4.01
N THR A 103 1.66 16.05 3.49
CA THR A 103 0.43 15.90 4.29
C THR A 103 -0.38 14.71 3.78
N THR A 104 -0.86 13.83 4.68
CA THR A 104 -1.77 12.74 4.32
C THR A 104 -3.21 13.24 4.12
N LEU A 105 -4.09 12.40 3.58
CA LEU A 105 -5.53 12.73 3.41
C LEU A 105 -6.20 13.15 4.74
N PHE A 106 -5.72 12.62 5.86
CA PHE A 106 -6.23 12.91 7.21
C PHE A 106 -5.47 14.04 7.92
N GLY A 107 -4.63 14.79 7.21
CA GLY A 107 -3.96 15.98 7.72
C GLY A 107 -2.66 15.71 8.50
N ARG A 108 -2.17 14.46 8.59
CA ARG A 108 -0.89 14.17 9.23
C ARG A 108 0.25 14.76 8.40
N ARG A 109 1.12 15.56 9.03
CA ARG A 109 2.28 16.16 8.38
C ARG A 109 3.57 15.43 8.71
N ARG A 110 4.47 15.35 7.73
CA ARG A 110 5.87 14.94 7.90
C ARG A 110 6.76 16.00 7.27
N GLN A 111 7.65 16.59 8.06
CA GLN A 111 8.66 17.52 7.54
C GLN A 111 9.61 16.78 6.60
N ILE A 112 9.92 17.40 5.47
CA ILE A 112 10.86 16.91 4.47
C ILE A 112 11.96 17.95 4.32
N GLU A 113 13.10 17.64 4.93
CA GLU A 113 14.30 18.45 4.86
C GLU A 113 15.24 17.93 3.77
N GLY A 114 16.23 18.74 3.40
CA GLY A 114 17.31 18.31 2.51
C GLY A 114 17.18 18.79 1.06
N PHE A 115 16.07 19.43 0.68
CA PHE A 115 16.03 20.18 -0.57
C PHE A 115 16.89 21.44 -0.44
N GLY A 116 18.05 21.46 -1.10
CA GLY A 116 19.03 22.53 -0.90
C GLY A 116 20.19 22.57 -1.89
N GLY A 117 20.13 21.79 -2.98
CA GLY A 117 21.09 21.87 -4.08
C GLY A 117 22.17 20.80 -4.09
N ASN A 118 22.26 19.95 -3.05
CA ASN A 118 23.06 18.73 -3.11
C ASN A 118 22.23 17.61 -3.75
N ARG A 119 22.65 17.14 -4.93
CA ARG A 119 21.92 16.13 -5.73
C ARG A 119 21.57 14.87 -4.94
N ASN A 120 22.46 14.36 -4.10
CA ASN A 120 22.22 13.12 -3.36
C ASN A 120 21.23 13.32 -2.21
N VAL A 121 21.33 14.47 -1.52
CA VAL A 121 20.41 14.83 -0.43
C VAL A 121 19.02 15.14 -0.98
N ASP A 122 18.93 15.90 -2.08
CA ASP A 122 17.69 16.20 -2.78
C ASP A 122 16.98 14.90 -3.25
N ALA A 123 17.74 13.93 -3.77
CA ALA A 123 17.19 12.63 -4.18
C ALA A 123 16.65 11.84 -2.97
N ALA A 124 17.36 11.83 -1.84
CA ALA A 124 16.88 11.20 -0.61
C ALA A 124 15.60 11.86 -0.06
N ALA A 125 15.54 13.19 -0.08
CA ALA A 125 14.36 13.96 0.31
C ALA A 125 13.16 13.66 -0.60
N ALA A 126 13.39 13.57 -1.92
CA ALA A 126 12.35 13.19 -2.88
C ALA A 126 11.77 11.80 -2.60
N ARG A 127 12.62 10.78 -2.35
CA ARG A 127 12.15 9.43 -1.99
C ARG A 127 11.35 9.43 -0.69
N MET A 128 11.81 10.21 0.30
CA MET A 128 11.09 10.37 1.57
C MET A 128 9.70 10.98 1.36
N ALA A 129 9.59 12.03 0.53
CA ALA A 129 8.33 12.68 0.23
C ALA A 129 7.34 11.72 -0.46
N MET A 130 7.77 11.00 -1.50
CA MET A 130 6.93 10.04 -2.22
C MET A 130 6.38 8.95 -1.27
N ASN A 131 7.26 8.39 -0.44
CA ASN A 131 6.91 7.32 0.48
C ASN A 131 5.99 7.79 1.63
N ALA A 132 6.24 8.98 2.17
CA ALA A 132 5.51 9.51 3.31
C ALA A 132 4.01 9.66 3.05
N GLY A 133 3.62 10.11 1.85
CA GLY A 133 2.20 10.22 1.49
C GLY A 133 1.50 8.85 1.46
N ILE A 134 2.15 7.84 0.87
CA ILE A 134 1.59 6.51 0.68
C ILE A 134 1.52 5.75 2.02
N GLN A 135 2.64 5.65 2.74
CA GLN A 135 2.69 4.94 4.02
C GLN A 135 1.95 5.67 5.12
N GLY A 136 2.04 7.00 5.15
CA GLY A 136 1.31 7.82 6.11
C GLY A 136 -0.19 7.62 5.98
N LEU A 137 -0.72 7.62 4.75
CA LEU A 137 -2.14 7.35 4.52
C LEU A 137 -2.54 5.94 4.97
N ALA A 138 -1.75 4.91 4.63
CA ALA A 138 -2.02 3.55 5.09
C ALA A 138 -2.05 3.45 6.62
N ALA A 139 -1.10 4.09 7.30
CA ALA A 139 -1.05 4.13 8.77
C ALA A 139 -2.24 4.89 9.38
N ASP A 140 -2.71 5.97 8.75
CA ASP A 140 -3.88 6.71 9.21
C ASP A 140 -5.15 5.86 9.11
N ILE A 141 -5.39 5.23 7.96
CA ILE A 141 -6.54 4.34 7.74
C ILE A 141 -6.52 3.20 8.75
N PHE A 142 -5.36 2.57 8.95
CA PHE A 142 -5.24 1.45 9.87
C PHE A 142 -5.52 1.87 11.32
N LYS A 143 -5.04 3.05 11.75
CA LYS A 143 -5.36 3.58 13.08
C LYS A 143 -6.85 3.88 13.26
N ILE A 144 -7.51 4.39 12.22
CA ILE A 144 -8.97 4.57 12.24
C ILE A 144 -9.67 3.21 12.40
N ALA A 145 -9.23 2.19 11.68
CA ALA A 145 -9.74 0.83 11.81
C ALA A 145 -9.60 0.29 13.23
N LEU A 146 -8.41 0.45 13.86
CA LEU A 146 -8.18 0.01 15.24
C LEU A 146 -9.16 0.67 16.23
N VAL A 147 -9.34 1.99 16.13
CA VAL A 147 -10.30 2.72 16.98
C VAL A 147 -11.75 2.27 16.70
N ALA A 148 -12.09 1.97 15.45
CA ALA A 148 -13.42 1.49 15.09
C ALA A 148 -13.69 0.07 15.63
N ILE A 149 -12.73 -0.83 15.56
CA ILE A 149 -12.81 -2.18 16.15
C ILE A 149 -13.02 -2.06 17.65
N ASP A 150 -12.15 -1.33 18.34
CA ASP A 150 -12.16 -1.15 19.79
C ASP A 150 -13.52 -0.64 20.30
N ARG A 151 -14.03 0.45 19.70
CA ARG A 151 -15.36 0.99 20.01
C ARG A 151 -16.50 0.01 19.79
N LYS A 152 -16.45 -0.78 18.70
CA LYS A 152 -17.48 -1.77 18.40
C LYS A 152 -17.42 -2.95 19.38
N LEU A 153 -16.22 -3.33 19.84
CA LEU A 153 -16.05 -4.35 20.88
C LEU A 153 -16.65 -3.87 22.22
N GLU A 154 -16.30 -2.66 22.64
CA GLU A 154 -16.82 -2.04 23.87
C GLU A 154 -18.35 -1.90 23.84
N ALA A 155 -18.91 -1.36 22.75
CA ALA A 155 -20.35 -1.15 22.60
C ALA A 155 -21.14 -2.45 22.59
N GLY A 156 -20.55 -3.54 22.11
CA GLY A 156 -21.15 -4.88 22.13
C GLY A 156 -20.98 -5.63 23.45
N GLY A 157 -20.22 -5.09 24.41
CA GLY A 157 -19.92 -5.76 25.67
C GLY A 157 -19.11 -7.04 25.51
N PHE A 158 -18.32 -7.14 24.43
CA PHE A 158 -17.50 -8.32 24.13
C PHE A 158 -16.30 -8.41 25.07
N ALA A 159 -15.90 -9.62 25.43
CA ALA A 159 -14.65 -9.88 26.13
C ALA A 159 -13.44 -9.93 25.17
N SER A 160 -13.69 -10.01 23.86
CA SER A 160 -12.67 -9.88 22.81
C SER A 160 -11.90 -8.57 22.90
N ARG A 161 -10.62 -8.61 22.51
CA ARG A 161 -9.73 -7.43 22.55
C ARG A 161 -8.68 -7.44 21.44
N ILE A 162 -8.24 -6.25 21.07
CA ILE A 162 -7.04 -6.07 20.25
C ILE A 162 -5.82 -6.42 21.10
N VAL A 163 -4.94 -7.27 20.58
CA VAL A 163 -3.71 -7.71 21.26
C VAL A 163 -2.50 -7.02 20.67
N LEU A 164 -2.37 -7.03 19.34
CA LEU A 164 -1.21 -6.47 18.63
C LEU A 164 -1.62 -5.87 17.29
N GLN A 165 -0.89 -4.85 16.87
CA GLN A 165 -0.78 -4.44 15.48
C GLN A 165 0.61 -4.87 14.97
N VAL A 166 0.66 -5.42 13.76
CA VAL A 166 1.90 -5.65 13.02
C VAL A 166 1.75 -5.11 11.61
N HIS A 167 2.32 -3.95 11.34
CA HIS A 167 2.18 -3.25 10.05
C HIS A 167 0.71 -3.05 9.65
N ASP A 168 0.22 -3.82 8.69
CA ASP A 168 -1.13 -3.84 8.12
C ASP A 168 -1.99 -5.02 8.64
N GLU A 169 -1.54 -5.71 9.69
CA GLU A 169 -2.24 -6.78 10.38
C GLU A 169 -2.64 -6.37 11.80
N VAL A 170 -3.82 -6.80 12.25
CA VAL A 170 -4.27 -6.68 13.64
C VAL A 170 -4.61 -8.06 14.19
N ILE A 171 -4.13 -8.34 15.39
CA ILE A 171 -4.36 -9.59 16.11
C ILE A 171 -5.40 -9.31 17.20
N LEU A 172 -6.49 -10.09 17.18
CA LEU A 172 -7.50 -10.09 18.22
C LEU A 172 -7.44 -11.41 18.99
N GLU A 173 -7.62 -11.32 20.30
CA GLU A 173 -7.98 -12.46 21.13
C GLU A 173 -9.51 -12.46 21.27
N VAL A 174 -10.12 -13.60 20.95
CA VAL A 174 -11.57 -13.72 20.81
C VAL A 174 -12.03 -15.01 21.47
N PRO A 175 -12.93 -14.96 22.48
CA PRO A 175 -13.59 -16.13 23.03
C PRO A 175 -14.31 -16.93 21.93
N ALA A 176 -14.36 -18.26 22.08
CA ALA A 176 -14.87 -19.15 21.04
C ALA A 176 -16.34 -18.84 20.68
N GLU A 177 -17.11 -18.42 21.69
CA GLU A 177 -18.51 -18.02 21.61
C GLU A 177 -18.71 -16.69 20.87
N GLU A 178 -17.72 -15.79 20.86
CA GLU A 178 -17.81 -14.48 20.20
C GLU A 178 -17.34 -14.51 18.73
N LYS A 179 -16.66 -15.60 18.33
CA LYS A 179 -16.06 -15.75 16.99
C LYS A 179 -17.02 -15.44 15.84
N GLY A 180 -18.28 -15.89 15.95
CA GLY A 180 -19.29 -15.69 14.92
C GLY A 180 -19.68 -14.23 14.68
N THR A 181 -19.46 -13.36 15.68
CA THR A 181 -19.87 -11.95 15.64
C THR A 181 -18.67 -11.03 15.50
N VAL A 182 -17.60 -11.27 16.28
CA VAL A 182 -16.41 -10.41 16.31
C VAL A 182 -15.63 -10.45 15.01
N GLY A 183 -15.58 -11.59 14.32
CA GLY A 183 -14.95 -11.71 13.00
C GLY A 183 -15.52 -10.76 11.95
N PRO A 184 -16.82 -10.89 11.62
CA PRO A 184 -17.49 -9.97 10.71
C PRO A 184 -17.42 -8.51 11.14
N LEU A 185 -17.55 -8.24 12.44
CA LEU A 185 -17.45 -6.89 13.02
C LEU A 185 -16.08 -6.25 12.75
N ALA A 186 -14.99 -6.99 12.95
CA ALA A 186 -13.64 -6.51 12.70
C ALA A 186 -13.38 -6.30 11.21
N LEU A 187 -13.84 -7.22 10.36
CA LEU A 187 -13.76 -7.07 8.89
C LEU A 187 -14.47 -5.80 8.43
N GLU A 188 -15.72 -5.59 8.85
CA GLU A 188 -16.50 -4.40 8.50
C GLU A 188 -15.82 -3.11 8.96
N ALA A 189 -15.28 -3.10 10.19
CA ALA A 189 -14.56 -1.95 10.74
C ALA A 189 -13.29 -1.61 9.93
N MET A 190 -12.53 -2.63 9.51
CA MET A 190 -11.32 -2.43 8.71
C MET A 190 -11.63 -1.99 7.27
N GLN A 191 -12.63 -2.61 6.63
CA GLN A 191 -13.05 -2.27 5.27
C GLN A 191 -13.70 -0.88 5.19
N GLY A 192 -14.42 -0.49 6.25
CA GLY A 192 -15.09 0.80 6.37
C GLY A 192 -14.24 1.94 6.94
N ALA A 193 -12.95 1.71 7.22
CA ALA A 193 -12.10 2.67 7.92
C ALA A 193 -11.85 3.98 7.14
N ALA A 194 -11.98 3.94 5.81
CA ALA A 194 -11.86 5.13 4.98
C ALA A 194 -12.65 4.98 3.68
N ARG A 195 -13.16 6.10 3.17
CA ARG A 195 -13.75 6.16 1.83
C ARG A 195 -12.66 6.44 0.81
N LEU A 196 -12.31 5.42 0.02
CA LEU A 196 -11.37 5.50 -1.08
C LEU A 196 -12.08 5.19 -2.41
N ASP A 197 -11.45 5.50 -3.54
CA ASP A 197 -11.98 5.17 -4.88
C ASP A 197 -11.73 3.70 -5.29
N VAL A 198 -11.25 2.90 -4.34
CA VAL A 198 -11.01 1.45 -4.47
C VAL A 198 -11.40 0.77 -3.16
N PRO A 199 -11.88 -0.49 -3.20
CA PRO A 199 -12.22 -1.22 -1.98
C PRO A 199 -10.98 -1.52 -1.13
N LEU A 200 -11.14 -1.42 0.19
CA LEU A 200 -10.19 -1.98 1.15
C LEU A 200 -10.53 -3.45 1.33
N VAL A 201 -9.67 -4.34 0.82
CA VAL A 201 -9.84 -5.79 0.98
C VAL A 201 -9.10 -6.23 2.24
N VAL A 202 -9.78 -7.02 3.07
CA VAL A 202 -9.26 -7.52 4.34
C VAL A 202 -9.54 -9.01 4.39
N ASN A 203 -8.51 -9.80 4.73
CA ASN A 203 -8.64 -11.23 4.94
C ASN A 203 -8.57 -11.51 6.45
N ALA A 204 -9.29 -12.54 6.91
CA ALA A 204 -9.26 -12.98 8.29
C ALA A 204 -9.06 -14.49 8.36
N SER A 205 -8.30 -14.91 9.36
CA SER A 205 -8.02 -16.31 9.69
C SER A 205 -8.01 -16.50 11.20
N TRP A 206 -8.18 -17.74 11.65
CA TRP A 206 -8.36 -18.08 13.05
C TRP A 206 -7.44 -19.21 13.44
N GLY A 207 -6.89 -19.16 14.65
CA GLY A 207 -6.04 -20.21 15.18
C GLY A 207 -5.93 -20.13 16.69
N ARG A 208 -5.49 -21.22 17.31
CA ARG A 208 -5.16 -21.26 18.75
C ARG A 208 -3.81 -20.61 19.08
N SER A 209 -3.06 -20.26 18.04
CA SER A 209 -1.81 -19.51 18.11
C SER A 209 -1.75 -18.58 16.89
N TRP A 210 -0.94 -17.53 16.97
CA TRP A 210 -0.75 -16.62 15.85
C TRP A 210 -0.23 -17.35 14.59
N ALA A 211 0.67 -18.32 14.76
CA ALA A 211 1.14 -19.16 13.65
C ALA A 211 0.01 -19.97 12.99
N GLY A 212 -0.95 -20.46 13.77
CA GLY A 212 -2.13 -21.17 13.26
C GLY A 212 -3.23 -20.25 12.72
N ALA A 213 -3.10 -18.93 12.91
CA ALA A 213 -4.05 -17.93 12.47
C ALA A 213 -3.56 -17.16 11.23
N LYS A 214 -2.69 -17.75 10.40
CA LYS A 214 -2.26 -17.15 9.14
C LYS A 214 -3.22 -17.47 8.00
N VAL A 215 -3.51 -16.47 7.17
CA VAL A 215 -4.23 -16.67 5.90
C VAL A 215 -3.29 -17.43 4.98
N ALA A 216 -3.73 -18.58 4.47
CA ALA A 216 -2.99 -19.39 3.50
C ALA A 216 -2.94 -18.71 2.13
#